data_AF-H8G6E2-F1
#
_entry.id   AF-H8G6E2-F1
#
_cell.length_a   1.000
_cell.length_b   1.000
_cell.length_c   1.000
_cell.angle_alpha   90.00
_cell.angle_beta   90.00
_cell.angle_gamma   90.00
#
_symmetry.space_group_name_H-M   'P 1'
#
loop_
_entity.id
_entity.type
_entity.pdbx_description
1 polymer ?
#
loop_
_entity_poly.entity_id
_entity_poly.type
_entity_poly.pdbx_seq_one_letter_code
_entity_poly.pdbx_strand_id
1 'polypeptide(L)'
;MPHVVYYVSGHPDDVLLFKGEMLHGDLHWPDVKVVNVVTTAGDAGRVDDWWWAREHGFVDAFRVATDEDFEPDTVSVNGHELLRYGAGVWTSYFLRLPDGNVDGGGFPATGHQSLSRLRDGDVDGLDSVPTRGLPSEHYSSWADVVDTLREILARERDGATNAHPWLNCPDPDRSLNPGDHPDHYATADAVAEFAAEDGYNRAWWVSYDTANRAPNLSGTALANKRRLYYDGYVDLVGRVMGSTPPEADPEWDRWGAKDYWREDVAG
;
A
#
# COMPACT_ATOMS: atom_id res chain seq x y z
N MET A 1 -1.25 -20.11 15.41
CA MET A 1 -1.34 -19.27 14.20
C MET A 1 -1.59 -17.85 14.67
N PRO A 2 -0.92 -16.85 14.12
CA PRO A 2 -1.08 -15.47 14.57
C PRO A 2 -2.45 -14.92 14.18
N HIS A 3 -2.85 -13.82 14.83
CA HIS A 3 -3.80 -12.89 14.26
C HIS A 3 -3.22 -12.33 12.95
N VAL A 4 -4.06 -11.98 12.00
CA VAL A 4 -3.63 -11.27 10.79
C VAL A 4 -4.23 -9.86 10.77
N VAL A 5 -3.45 -8.90 10.32
CA VAL A 5 -3.86 -7.53 10.04
C VAL A 5 -3.38 -7.13 8.65
N TYR A 6 -4.22 -6.42 7.92
CA TYR A 6 -3.95 -6.04 6.53
C TYR A 6 -3.75 -4.55 6.37
N TYR A 7 -2.86 -4.19 5.47
CA TYR A 7 -2.63 -2.82 5.01
C TYR A 7 -2.66 -2.81 3.49
N VAL A 8 -3.62 -2.07 2.91
CA VAL A 8 -3.74 -1.92 1.45
C VAL A 8 -3.51 -0.44 1.11
N SER A 9 -2.68 -0.18 0.10
CA SER A 9 -2.26 1.16 -0.29
C SER A 9 -2.18 1.33 -1.81
N GLY A 10 -2.33 2.58 -2.26
CA GLY A 10 -2.12 2.95 -3.65
C GLY A 10 -0.65 2.85 -4.03
N HIS A 11 0.22 3.45 -3.21
CA HIS A 11 1.65 3.58 -3.47
C HIS A 11 2.51 3.04 -2.31
N PRO A 12 3.81 2.77 -2.54
CA PRO A 12 4.69 2.17 -1.53
C PRO A 12 4.86 2.97 -0.23
N ASP A 13 4.78 4.30 -0.24
CA ASP A 13 4.96 5.14 0.96
C ASP A 13 3.67 5.42 1.74
N ASP A 14 2.50 5.20 1.16
CA ASP A 14 1.21 5.58 1.76
C ASP A 14 1.02 5.01 3.17
N VAL A 15 1.38 3.74 3.38
CA VAL A 15 1.23 3.12 4.72
C VAL A 15 2.17 3.78 5.71
N LEU A 16 3.40 4.12 5.30
CA LEU A 16 4.40 4.77 6.15
C LEU A 16 3.98 6.21 6.51
N LEU A 17 3.38 6.93 5.56
CA LEU A 17 2.98 8.33 5.70
C LEU A 17 1.63 8.52 6.41
N PHE A 18 0.65 7.62 6.21
CA PHE A 18 -0.71 7.84 6.71
C PHE A 18 -1.14 6.86 7.81
N LYS A 19 -0.40 5.76 8.01
CA LYS A 19 -0.77 4.66 8.90
C LYS A 19 0.41 4.16 9.75
N GLY A 20 1.54 4.85 9.70
CA GLY A 20 2.84 4.28 10.07
C GLY A 20 3.02 4.04 11.57
N GLU A 21 2.31 4.75 12.45
CA GLU A 21 2.36 4.43 13.89
C GLU A 21 1.59 3.13 14.18
N MET A 22 0.40 2.96 13.61
CA MET A 22 -0.37 1.71 13.73
C MET A 22 0.43 0.54 13.18
N LEU A 23 1.02 0.71 11.99
CA LEU A 23 1.87 -0.29 11.36
C LEU A 23 3.05 -0.67 12.27
N HIS A 24 3.75 0.33 12.83
CA HIS A 24 4.86 0.06 13.75
C HIS A 24 4.39 -0.75 14.96
N GLY A 25 3.24 -0.39 15.55
CA GLY A 25 2.63 -1.12 16.66
C GLY A 25 2.37 -2.59 16.32
N ASP A 26 1.70 -2.85 15.19
CA ASP A 26 1.34 -4.20 14.74
C ASP A 26 2.56 -5.07 14.46
N LEU A 27 3.62 -4.50 13.87
CA LEU A 27 4.88 -5.23 13.61
C LEU A 27 5.59 -5.69 14.90
N HIS A 28 5.32 -5.04 16.04
CA HIS A 28 5.92 -5.38 17.33
C HIS A 28 4.96 -6.13 18.25
N TRP A 29 3.71 -6.33 17.85
CA TRP A 29 2.73 -7.01 18.69
C TRP A 29 2.91 -8.53 18.61
N PRO A 30 2.99 -9.23 19.76
CA PRO A 30 3.16 -10.67 19.75
C PRO A 30 1.96 -11.38 19.10
N ASP A 31 2.22 -12.44 18.34
CA ASP A 31 1.20 -13.22 17.66
C ASP A 31 0.36 -12.44 16.63
N VAL A 32 0.90 -11.35 16.04
CA VAL A 32 0.33 -10.66 14.88
C VAL A 32 1.20 -10.88 13.65
N LYS A 33 0.57 -11.20 12.52
CA LYS A 33 1.14 -11.16 11.20
C LYS A 33 0.59 -9.95 10.45
N VAL A 34 1.49 -9.12 9.92
CA VAL A 34 1.16 -7.97 9.09
C VAL A 34 1.21 -8.37 7.62
N VAL A 35 0.15 -8.12 6.87
CA VAL A 35 0.08 -8.36 5.42
C VAL A 35 -0.15 -7.04 4.70
N ASN A 36 0.77 -6.66 3.82
CA ASN A 36 0.68 -5.47 3.01
C ASN A 36 0.36 -5.83 1.57
N VAL A 37 -0.45 -5.00 0.91
CA VAL A 37 -0.71 -5.07 -0.52
C VAL A 37 -0.62 -3.67 -1.09
N VAL A 38 0.30 -3.46 -2.04
CA VAL A 38 0.44 -2.19 -2.76
C VAL A 38 -0.08 -2.39 -4.17
N THR A 39 -1.07 -1.59 -4.56
CA THR A 39 -1.75 -1.76 -5.86
C THR A 39 -0.92 -1.22 -7.00
N THR A 40 -0.38 0.00 -6.90
CA THR A 40 0.40 0.59 -7.98
C THR A 40 1.91 0.47 -7.75
N ALA A 41 2.69 0.60 -8.82
CA ALA A 41 4.15 0.69 -8.74
C ALA A 41 4.60 2.06 -8.17
N GLY A 42 3.74 3.07 -8.17
CA GLY A 42 4.14 4.45 -7.85
C GLY A 42 5.25 4.94 -8.79
N ASP A 43 5.20 4.57 -10.07
CA ASP A 43 6.27 4.80 -11.03
C ASP A 43 6.38 6.24 -11.50
N ALA A 44 5.34 7.05 -11.35
CA ALA A 44 5.30 8.44 -11.78
C ALA A 44 5.71 8.64 -13.27
N GLY A 45 5.51 7.63 -14.13
CA GLY A 45 5.94 7.62 -15.52
C GLY A 45 7.45 7.55 -15.72
N ARG A 46 8.22 7.25 -14.66
CA ARG A 46 9.69 7.24 -14.67
C ARG A 46 10.22 5.87 -15.08
N VAL A 47 11.37 5.87 -15.73
CA VAL A 47 12.03 4.68 -16.30
C VAL A 47 13.45 4.48 -15.76
N ASP A 48 13.78 5.16 -14.67
CA ASP A 48 15.12 5.21 -14.05
C ASP A 48 15.17 4.46 -12.71
N ASP A 49 14.54 3.30 -12.64
CA ASP A 49 14.43 2.43 -11.45
C ASP A 49 13.72 3.06 -10.24
N TRP A 50 13.02 4.18 -10.44
CA TRP A 50 12.29 4.89 -9.40
C TRP A 50 11.28 4.03 -8.64
N TRP A 51 10.36 3.36 -9.34
CA TRP A 51 9.37 2.49 -8.70
C TRP A 51 10.04 1.35 -7.94
N TRP A 52 11.14 0.81 -8.47
CA TRP A 52 11.89 -0.28 -7.85
C TRP A 52 12.51 0.18 -6.53
N ALA A 53 13.07 1.40 -6.51
CA ALA A 53 13.62 2.02 -5.31
C ALA A 53 12.54 2.21 -4.25
N ARG A 54 11.36 2.72 -4.61
CA ARG A 54 10.22 2.91 -3.68
C ARG A 54 9.74 1.58 -3.11
N GLU A 55 9.54 0.58 -3.96
CA GLU A 55 9.16 -0.78 -3.56
C GLU A 55 10.14 -1.37 -2.54
N HIS A 56 11.43 -1.36 -2.86
CA HIS A 56 12.44 -1.90 -1.95
C HIS A 56 12.57 -1.06 -0.69
N GLY A 57 12.37 0.26 -0.77
CA GLY A 57 12.39 1.14 0.39
C GLY A 57 11.25 0.80 1.35
N PHE A 58 10.07 0.47 0.82
CA PHE A 58 8.94 0.03 1.63
C PHE A 58 9.29 -1.28 2.33
N VAL A 59 9.85 -2.26 1.61
CA VAL A 59 10.31 -3.52 2.19
C VAL A 59 11.40 -3.30 3.27
N ASP A 60 12.33 -2.36 3.04
CA ASP A 60 13.40 -2.05 4.00
C ASP A 60 12.88 -1.43 5.29
N ALA A 61 11.76 -0.70 5.26
CA ALA A 61 11.09 -0.19 6.45
C ALA A 61 10.67 -1.32 7.40
N PHE A 62 10.27 -2.48 6.89
CA PHE A 62 9.97 -3.65 7.70
C PHE A 62 11.22 -4.28 8.29
N ARG A 63 12.30 -4.41 7.49
CA ARG A 63 13.60 -4.88 7.99
C ARG A 63 14.12 -3.98 9.12
N VAL A 64 13.99 -2.67 8.99
CA VAL A 64 14.36 -1.69 10.04
C VAL A 64 13.48 -1.82 11.28
N ALA A 65 12.21 -2.19 11.13
CA ALA A 65 11.28 -2.38 12.23
C ALA A 65 11.55 -3.67 13.01
N THR A 66 11.69 -4.80 12.31
CA THR A 66 11.69 -6.14 12.93
C THR A 66 13.07 -6.79 13.04
N ASP A 67 14.09 -6.23 12.38
CA ASP A 67 15.44 -6.83 12.27
C ASP A 67 15.42 -8.24 11.65
N GLU A 68 14.49 -8.46 10.73
CA GLU A 68 14.35 -9.73 10.01
C GLU A 68 14.85 -9.61 8.57
N ASP A 69 15.66 -10.60 8.15
CA ASP A 69 15.94 -10.81 6.74
C ASP A 69 14.70 -11.38 6.03
N PHE A 70 14.54 -11.01 4.77
CA PHE A 70 13.43 -11.43 3.92
C PHE A 70 13.93 -12.09 2.64
N GLU A 71 13.11 -12.94 2.06
CA GLU A 71 13.36 -13.55 0.76
C GLU A 71 12.23 -13.18 -0.21
N PRO A 72 12.55 -12.65 -1.40
CA PRO A 72 11.54 -12.44 -2.43
C PRO A 72 11.16 -13.77 -3.10
N ASP A 73 9.86 -13.97 -3.33
CA ASP A 73 9.34 -15.08 -4.11
C ASP A 73 8.19 -14.65 -5.02
N THR A 74 7.97 -15.43 -6.09
CA THR A 74 6.83 -15.22 -6.98
C THR A 74 5.68 -16.13 -6.56
N VAL A 75 4.46 -15.58 -6.50
CA VAL A 75 3.26 -16.31 -6.13
C VAL A 75 2.15 -16.09 -7.15
N SER A 76 1.48 -17.17 -7.55
CA SER A 76 0.28 -17.10 -8.37
C SER A 76 -0.94 -16.75 -7.52
N VAL A 77 -1.68 -15.72 -7.92
CA VAL A 77 -2.93 -15.25 -7.29
C VAL A 77 -3.90 -14.86 -8.39
N ASN A 78 -5.10 -15.43 -8.40
CA ASN A 78 -6.14 -15.15 -9.41
C ASN A 78 -5.64 -15.24 -10.86
N GLY A 79 -4.68 -16.14 -11.12
CA GLY A 79 -4.06 -16.32 -12.44
C GLY A 79 -2.94 -15.32 -12.79
N HIS A 80 -2.59 -14.39 -11.90
CA HIS A 80 -1.47 -13.45 -12.05
C HIS A 80 -0.27 -13.90 -11.23
N GLU A 81 0.93 -13.71 -11.77
CA GLU A 81 2.18 -13.92 -11.03
C GLU A 81 2.60 -12.61 -10.33
N LEU A 82 2.63 -12.62 -8.99
CA LEU A 82 2.97 -11.44 -8.18
C LEU A 82 4.31 -11.62 -7.49
N LEU A 83 5.09 -10.54 -7.39
CA LEU A 83 6.25 -10.56 -6.48
C LEU A 83 5.78 -10.34 -5.05
N ARG A 84 6.23 -11.22 -4.17
CA ARG A 84 5.97 -11.18 -2.74
C ARG A 84 7.29 -11.13 -1.98
N TYR A 85 7.31 -10.35 -0.92
CA TYR A 85 8.40 -10.31 0.06
C TYR A 85 7.82 -10.76 1.39
N GLY A 86 8.58 -11.54 2.17
CA GLY A 86 8.12 -11.94 3.49
C GLY A 86 9.25 -12.29 4.44
N ALA A 87 8.96 -12.07 5.72
CA ALA A 87 9.73 -12.54 6.85
C ALA A 87 8.76 -13.05 7.95
N GLY A 88 9.27 -13.36 9.15
CA GLY A 88 8.51 -14.05 10.19
C GLY A 88 7.16 -13.41 10.50
N VAL A 89 7.12 -12.10 10.75
CA VAL A 89 5.89 -11.39 11.17
C VAL A 89 5.22 -10.56 10.08
N TRP A 90 5.77 -10.51 8.87
CA TRP A 90 5.20 -9.68 7.80
C TRP A 90 5.30 -10.28 6.41
N THR A 91 4.39 -9.87 5.53
CA THR A 91 4.37 -10.23 4.11
C THR A 91 3.88 -9.03 3.30
N SER A 92 4.48 -8.78 2.14
CA SER A 92 4.13 -7.66 1.27
C SER A 92 3.97 -8.13 -0.18
N TYR A 93 2.84 -7.78 -0.79
CA TYR A 93 2.48 -8.09 -2.17
C TYR A 93 2.48 -6.82 -3.01
N PHE A 94 3.00 -6.90 -4.23
CA PHE A 94 3.02 -5.80 -5.17
C PHE A 94 2.35 -6.20 -6.48
N LEU A 95 1.21 -5.56 -6.79
CA LEU A 95 0.54 -5.74 -8.08
C LEU A 95 1.27 -4.96 -9.18
N ARG A 96 1.96 -3.87 -8.81
CA ARG A 96 2.72 -2.98 -9.71
C ARG A 96 1.88 -2.42 -10.85
N LEU A 97 0.60 -2.12 -10.61
CA LEU A 97 -0.22 -1.45 -11.61
C LEU A 97 0.33 -0.05 -11.90
N PRO A 98 0.11 0.51 -13.11
CA PRO A 98 0.59 1.85 -13.45
C PRO A 98 0.07 2.94 -12.50
N ASP A 99 0.96 3.85 -12.12
CA ASP A 99 0.61 5.07 -11.39
C ASP A 99 -0.31 5.96 -12.24
N GLY A 100 -1.40 6.41 -11.61
CA GLY A 100 -2.44 7.19 -12.23
C GLY A 100 -2.14 8.67 -12.39
N ASN A 101 -0.99 9.17 -11.92
CA ASN A 101 -0.70 10.59 -11.81
C ASN A 101 -1.72 11.33 -10.89
N VAL A 102 -1.42 12.58 -10.56
CA VAL A 102 -2.26 13.40 -9.67
C VAL A 102 -3.69 13.62 -10.17
N ASP A 103 -3.95 13.40 -11.46
CA ASP A 103 -5.26 13.56 -12.11
C ASP A 103 -5.94 12.23 -12.48
N GLY A 104 -5.31 11.09 -12.23
CA GLY A 104 -5.83 9.77 -12.58
C GLY A 104 -5.65 9.40 -14.06
N GLY A 105 -5.06 10.27 -14.88
CA GLY A 105 -4.88 10.05 -16.32
C GLY A 105 -3.76 9.07 -16.70
N GLY A 106 -2.93 8.67 -15.74
CA GLY A 106 -1.72 7.89 -15.97
C GLY A 106 -0.65 8.65 -16.76
N PHE A 107 0.44 7.97 -17.08
CA PHE A 107 1.59 8.57 -17.76
C PHE A 107 1.75 8.07 -19.20
N PRO A 108 2.35 8.86 -20.11
CA PRO A 108 2.65 8.39 -21.46
C PRO A 108 3.52 7.12 -21.49
N ALA A 109 4.41 6.95 -20.51
CA ALA A 109 5.29 5.78 -20.40
C ALA A 109 4.52 4.47 -20.15
N THR A 110 3.35 4.56 -19.52
CA THR A 110 2.44 3.44 -19.23
C THR A 110 1.23 3.42 -20.17
N GLY A 111 1.29 4.14 -21.30
CA GLY A 111 0.19 4.21 -22.26
C GLY A 111 -1.07 4.88 -21.71
N HIS A 112 -0.93 5.73 -20.67
CA HIS A 112 -2.03 6.34 -19.93
C HIS A 112 -2.96 5.31 -19.25
N GLN A 113 -2.50 4.07 -19.03
CA GLN A 113 -3.21 3.14 -18.16
C GLN A 113 -3.12 3.65 -16.71
N SER A 114 -4.19 3.46 -15.93
CA SER A 114 -4.23 3.76 -14.50
C SER A 114 -5.34 2.96 -13.83
N LEU A 115 -5.21 2.75 -12.52
CA LEU A 115 -6.20 2.01 -11.73
C LEU A 115 -7.55 2.74 -11.70
N SER A 116 -7.54 4.06 -11.58
CA SER A 116 -8.76 4.89 -11.61
C SER A 116 -9.49 4.84 -12.96
N ARG A 117 -8.76 4.86 -14.08
CA ARG A 117 -9.38 4.71 -15.41
C ARG A 117 -9.99 3.33 -15.62
N LEU A 118 -9.36 2.27 -15.09
CA LEU A 118 -9.92 0.93 -15.16
C LEU A 118 -11.22 0.82 -14.35
N ARG A 119 -11.23 1.38 -13.13
CA ARG A 119 -12.44 1.47 -12.28
C ARG A 119 -13.59 2.14 -13.01
N ASP A 120 -13.29 3.26 -13.65
CA ASP A 120 -14.29 4.13 -14.29
C ASP A 120 -14.72 3.63 -15.68
N GLY A 121 -14.09 2.55 -16.18
CA GLY A 121 -14.39 1.93 -17.49
C GLY A 121 -13.81 2.69 -18.68
N ASP A 122 -12.82 3.55 -18.45
CA ASP A 122 -12.13 4.34 -19.49
C ASP A 122 -11.02 3.55 -20.23
N VAL A 123 -10.63 2.41 -19.68
CA VAL A 123 -9.75 1.41 -20.30
C VAL A 123 -10.31 0.01 -20.02
N ASP A 124 -10.15 -0.91 -20.97
CA ASP A 124 -10.67 -2.27 -20.84
C ASP A 124 -9.79 -3.18 -19.97
N GLY A 125 -8.55 -2.76 -19.69
CA GLY A 125 -7.56 -3.49 -18.91
C GLY A 125 -6.29 -2.67 -18.73
N LEU A 126 -5.38 -3.18 -17.91
CA LEU A 126 -4.07 -2.57 -17.69
C LEU A 126 -3.00 -3.63 -17.49
N ASP A 127 -1.76 -3.23 -17.74
CA ASP A 127 -0.60 -4.09 -17.69
C ASP A 127 0.31 -3.66 -16.53
N SER A 128 0.71 -4.59 -15.67
CA SER A 128 1.62 -4.28 -14.57
C SER A 128 3.01 -3.89 -15.06
N VAL A 129 3.71 -3.05 -14.30
CA VAL A 129 5.09 -2.66 -14.62
C VAL A 129 6.00 -3.90 -14.52
N PRO A 130 6.67 -4.31 -15.62
CA PRO A 130 7.47 -5.52 -15.63
C PRO A 130 8.79 -5.34 -14.89
N THR A 131 9.38 -6.47 -14.49
CA THR A 131 10.75 -6.52 -13.97
C THR A 131 11.62 -7.42 -14.83
N ARG A 132 12.92 -7.49 -14.50
CA ARG A 132 13.82 -8.45 -15.16
C ARG A 132 13.42 -9.91 -14.90
N GLY A 133 12.79 -10.21 -13.76
CA GLY A 133 12.49 -11.58 -13.32
C GLY A 133 11.00 -11.95 -13.37
N LEU A 134 10.13 -10.98 -13.62
CA LEU A 134 8.67 -11.14 -13.66
C LEU A 134 8.13 -10.32 -14.83
N PRO A 135 7.53 -10.95 -15.85
CA PRO A 135 6.95 -10.22 -16.97
C PRO A 135 5.76 -9.36 -16.52
N SER A 136 5.26 -8.55 -17.44
CA SER A 136 4.03 -7.80 -17.23
C SER A 136 2.85 -8.78 -17.13
N GLU A 137 2.01 -8.57 -16.14
CA GLU A 137 0.75 -9.29 -15.95
C GLU A 137 -0.42 -8.41 -16.45
N HIS A 138 -1.34 -9.01 -17.20
CA HIS A 138 -2.45 -8.30 -17.82
C HIS A 138 -3.72 -8.45 -16.99
N TYR A 139 -4.17 -7.37 -16.36
CA TYR A 139 -5.43 -7.30 -15.63
C TYR A 139 -6.55 -6.91 -16.60
N SER A 140 -7.44 -7.86 -16.82
CA SER A 140 -8.41 -7.84 -17.92
C SER A 140 -9.68 -7.03 -17.64
N SER A 141 -9.88 -6.59 -16.39
CA SER A 141 -11.02 -5.78 -15.97
C SER A 141 -10.83 -5.24 -14.56
N TRP A 142 -11.71 -4.33 -14.14
CA TRP A 142 -11.80 -3.90 -12.75
C TRP A 142 -12.05 -5.07 -11.78
N ALA A 143 -12.98 -5.96 -12.12
CA ALA A 143 -13.29 -7.14 -11.31
C ALA A 143 -12.06 -8.05 -11.13
N ASP A 144 -11.19 -8.16 -12.15
CA ASP A 144 -9.94 -8.91 -12.08
C ASP A 144 -9.00 -8.37 -10.98
N VAL A 145 -8.90 -7.04 -10.86
CA VAL A 145 -8.11 -6.41 -9.78
C VAL A 145 -8.76 -6.65 -8.42
N VAL A 146 -10.09 -6.49 -8.30
CA VAL A 146 -10.84 -6.72 -7.06
C VAL A 146 -10.69 -8.18 -6.59
N ASP A 147 -10.85 -9.15 -7.48
CA ASP A 147 -10.73 -10.57 -7.19
C ASP A 147 -9.30 -10.95 -6.81
N THR A 148 -8.29 -10.35 -7.45
CA THR A 148 -6.88 -10.52 -7.08
C THR A 148 -6.62 -10.03 -5.64
N LEU A 149 -7.11 -8.84 -5.28
CA LEU A 149 -6.98 -8.32 -3.91
C LEU A 149 -7.70 -9.21 -2.89
N ARG A 150 -8.93 -9.63 -3.21
CA ARG A 150 -9.73 -10.52 -2.36
C ARG A 150 -9.03 -11.87 -2.15
N GLU A 151 -8.43 -12.44 -3.19
CA GLU A 151 -7.71 -13.72 -3.09
C GLU A 151 -6.44 -13.61 -2.25
N ILE A 152 -5.67 -12.51 -2.35
CA ILE A 152 -4.51 -12.28 -1.46
C ILE A 152 -4.96 -12.27 0.00
N LEU A 153 -5.98 -11.48 0.31
CA LEU A 153 -6.49 -11.33 1.67
C LEU A 153 -7.08 -12.64 2.20
N ALA A 154 -7.83 -13.39 1.38
CA ALA A 154 -8.38 -14.69 1.75
C ALA A 154 -7.29 -15.74 2.00
N ARG A 155 -6.27 -15.80 1.14
CA ARG A 155 -5.10 -16.69 1.29
C ARG A 155 -4.38 -16.46 2.60
N GLU A 156 -4.12 -15.19 2.92
CA GLU A 156 -3.39 -14.81 4.13
C GLU A 156 -4.26 -14.89 5.40
N ARG A 157 -5.58 -14.98 5.24
CA ARG A 157 -6.53 -15.25 6.33
C ARG A 157 -6.58 -16.72 6.70
N ASP A 158 -6.21 -17.63 5.79
CA ASP A 158 -6.28 -19.06 6.05
C ASP A 158 -5.42 -19.42 7.26
N GLY A 159 -6.06 -20.01 8.28
CA GLY A 159 -5.42 -20.30 9.55
C GLY A 159 -5.29 -19.13 10.55
N ALA A 160 -5.67 -17.91 10.22
CA ALA A 160 -5.66 -16.81 11.18
C ALA A 160 -6.61 -17.06 12.36
N THR A 161 -6.23 -16.59 13.57
CA THR A 161 -7.01 -16.83 14.79
C THR A 161 -8.11 -15.81 15.06
N ASN A 162 -8.07 -14.63 14.41
CA ASN A 162 -9.11 -13.62 14.50
C ASN A 162 -10.19 -13.85 13.43
N ALA A 163 -11.44 -13.95 13.87
CA ALA A 163 -12.59 -14.14 12.98
C ALA A 163 -12.83 -12.94 12.04
N HIS A 164 -12.55 -11.72 12.51
CA HIS A 164 -12.73 -10.48 11.76
C HIS A 164 -11.42 -9.68 11.75
N PRO A 165 -10.48 -9.99 10.85
CA PRO A 165 -9.23 -9.24 10.72
C PRO A 165 -9.47 -7.76 10.44
N TRP A 166 -8.56 -6.91 10.94
CA TRP A 166 -8.54 -5.49 10.60
C TRP A 166 -7.90 -5.30 9.24
N LEU A 167 -8.55 -4.48 8.42
CA LEU A 167 -8.13 -4.07 7.09
C LEU A 167 -7.96 -2.55 7.06
N ASN A 168 -6.72 -2.09 6.98
CA ASN A 168 -6.33 -0.70 6.92
C ASN A 168 -6.20 -0.26 5.47
N CYS A 169 -7.05 0.66 5.01
CA CYS A 169 -7.13 1.09 3.61
C CYS A 169 -7.45 2.60 3.53
N PRO A 170 -7.11 3.34 2.45
CA PRO A 170 -7.55 4.73 2.32
C PRO A 170 -9.08 4.86 2.41
N ASP A 171 -9.59 5.99 2.88
CA ASP A 171 -11.02 6.20 3.07
C ASP A 171 -11.71 6.42 1.72
N PRO A 172 -12.68 5.55 1.32
CA PRO A 172 -13.42 5.72 0.08
C PRO A 172 -14.42 6.88 0.14
N ASP A 173 -14.73 7.44 1.32
CA ASP A 173 -15.65 8.58 1.39
C ASP A 173 -14.94 9.88 1.01
N ARG A 174 -15.22 10.36 -0.20
CA ARG A 174 -14.68 11.62 -0.76
C ARG A 174 -15.07 12.85 0.05
N SER A 175 -16.11 12.79 0.88
CA SER A 175 -16.48 13.89 1.77
C SER A 175 -15.64 13.92 3.05
N LEU A 176 -15.15 12.75 3.50
CA LEU A 176 -14.31 12.60 4.68
C LEU A 176 -12.82 12.66 4.36
N ASN A 177 -12.44 12.36 3.12
CA ASN A 177 -11.08 12.44 2.61
C ASN A 177 -11.08 13.19 1.27
N PRO A 178 -11.39 14.50 1.24
CA PRO A 178 -11.54 15.26 0.00
C PRO A 178 -10.20 15.55 -0.68
N GLY A 179 -10.19 15.49 -2.01
CA GLY A 179 -9.00 15.85 -2.81
C GLY A 179 -7.84 14.87 -2.66
N ASP A 180 -8.14 13.62 -2.35
CA ASP A 180 -7.13 12.57 -2.27
C ASP A 180 -6.69 12.09 -3.66
N HIS A 181 -5.59 11.34 -3.70
CA HIS A 181 -5.07 10.79 -4.95
C HIS A 181 -6.09 9.85 -5.61
N PRO A 182 -6.31 9.94 -6.95
CA PRO A 182 -7.25 9.05 -7.66
C PRO A 182 -6.97 7.56 -7.45
N ASP A 183 -5.70 7.16 -7.34
CA ASP A 183 -5.35 5.77 -7.04
C ASP A 183 -5.67 5.37 -5.60
N HIS A 184 -5.57 6.27 -4.61
CA HIS A 184 -6.01 5.96 -3.24
C HIS A 184 -7.50 5.64 -3.22
N TYR A 185 -8.29 6.45 -3.92
CA TYR A 185 -9.72 6.21 -4.09
C TYR A 185 -10.01 4.90 -4.80
N ALA A 186 -9.32 4.61 -5.91
CA ALA A 186 -9.54 3.37 -6.64
C ALA A 186 -9.18 2.15 -5.78
N THR A 187 -8.03 2.16 -5.11
CA THR A 187 -7.65 1.11 -4.15
C THR A 187 -8.70 0.94 -3.04
N ALA A 188 -9.21 2.03 -2.47
CA ALA A 188 -10.25 1.99 -1.45
C ALA A 188 -11.57 1.42 -1.97
N ASP A 189 -11.98 1.80 -3.18
CA ASP A 189 -13.20 1.29 -3.83
C ASP A 189 -13.09 -0.21 -4.08
N ALA A 190 -11.95 -0.68 -4.59
CA ALA A 190 -11.73 -2.11 -4.85
C ALA A 190 -11.86 -2.94 -3.58
N VAL A 191 -11.29 -2.45 -2.47
CA VAL A 191 -11.41 -3.09 -1.16
C VAL A 191 -12.85 -3.04 -0.63
N ALA A 192 -13.54 -1.91 -0.82
CA ALA A 192 -14.90 -1.72 -0.33
C ALA A 192 -15.92 -2.68 -0.96
N GLU A 193 -15.65 -3.20 -2.17
CA GLU A 193 -16.55 -4.14 -2.86
C GLU A 193 -16.72 -5.48 -2.14
N PHE A 194 -15.71 -5.96 -1.41
CA PHE A 194 -15.78 -7.27 -0.76
C PHE A 194 -15.57 -7.21 0.76
N ALA A 195 -14.88 -6.21 1.29
CA ALA A 195 -14.39 -6.25 2.68
C ALA A 195 -15.51 -6.44 3.72
N ALA A 196 -16.67 -5.82 3.50
CA ALA A 196 -17.81 -5.98 4.39
C ALA A 196 -18.48 -7.34 4.29
N GLU A 197 -18.68 -7.84 3.07
CA GLU A 197 -19.28 -9.16 2.82
C GLU A 197 -18.40 -10.27 3.40
N ASP A 198 -17.08 -10.12 3.29
CA ASP A 198 -16.11 -11.09 3.80
C ASP A 198 -15.85 -10.97 5.31
N GLY A 199 -16.50 -10.01 5.99
CA GLY A 199 -16.45 -9.87 7.44
C GLY A 199 -15.12 -9.31 7.95
N TYR A 200 -14.47 -8.41 7.21
CA TYR A 200 -13.32 -7.64 7.72
C TYR A 200 -13.80 -6.46 8.56
N ASN A 201 -13.11 -6.21 9.69
CA ASN A 201 -13.15 -4.90 10.32
C ASN A 201 -12.35 -3.94 9.44
N ARG A 202 -12.83 -2.72 9.21
CA ARG A 202 -12.18 -1.76 8.30
C ARG A 202 -11.77 -0.51 9.06
N ALA A 203 -10.50 -0.15 8.95
CA ALA A 203 -10.00 1.16 9.30
C ALA A 203 -9.78 1.95 8.01
N TRP A 204 -10.57 2.99 7.82
CA TRP A 204 -10.57 3.85 6.64
C TRP A 204 -9.77 5.11 6.93
N TRP A 205 -8.62 5.23 6.29
CA TRP A 205 -7.59 6.23 6.59
C TRP A 205 -7.69 7.43 5.67
N VAL A 206 -7.71 8.63 6.26
CA VAL A 206 -7.60 9.87 5.51
C VAL A 206 -6.13 10.06 5.11
N SER A 207 -5.89 10.34 3.84
CA SER A 207 -4.53 10.48 3.28
C SER A 207 -4.20 11.96 3.04
N TYR A 208 -4.27 12.45 1.79
CA TYR A 208 -3.78 13.81 1.47
C TYR A 208 -4.48 14.93 2.24
N ASP A 209 -5.78 14.78 2.54
CA ASP A 209 -6.52 15.78 3.32
C ASP A 209 -5.99 15.96 4.75
N THR A 210 -5.21 15.00 5.28
CA THR A 210 -4.52 15.21 6.57
C THR A 210 -3.60 16.43 6.54
N ALA A 211 -3.12 16.89 5.38
CA ALA A 211 -2.40 18.16 5.26
C ALA A 211 -3.17 19.33 5.90
N ASN A 212 -4.51 19.32 5.83
CA ASN A 212 -5.40 20.36 6.35
C ASN A 212 -5.81 20.16 7.82
N ARG A 213 -5.31 19.11 8.47
CA ARG A 213 -5.66 18.73 9.85
C ARG A 213 -4.53 19.05 10.82
N ALA A 214 -4.88 19.21 12.10
CA ALA A 214 -3.90 19.40 13.16
C ALA A 214 -3.01 18.15 13.29
N PRO A 215 -1.74 18.29 13.71
CA PRO A 215 -0.95 17.13 14.13
C PRO A 215 -1.62 16.44 15.33
N ASN A 216 -1.70 15.12 15.29
CA ASN A 216 -2.22 14.30 16.39
C ASN A 216 -1.23 13.22 16.88
N LEU A 217 -0.04 13.12 16.26
CA LEU A 217 1.07 12.31 16.73
C LEU A 217 2.17 13.17 17.34
N SER A 218 2.79 12.68 18.41
CA SER A 218 3.96 13.29 19.04
C SER A 218 4.76 12.27 19.85
N GLY A 219 5.94 12.66 20.33
CA GLY A 219 6.77 11.81 21.19
C GLY A 219 7.15 10.48 20.53
N THR A 220 7.00 9.38 21.28
CA THR A 220 7.35 8.03 20.81
C THR A 220 6.58 7.62 19.57
N ALA A 221 5.27 7.91 19.50
CA ALA A 221 4.46 7.54 18.35
C ALA A 221 4.95 8.20 17.04
N LEU A 222 5.29 9.49 17.10
CA LEU A 222 5.86 10.17 15.95
C LEU A 222 7.26 9.62 15.61
N ALA A 223 8.07 9.30 16.62
CA ALA A 223 9.42 8.76 16.41
C ALA A 223 9.42 7.37 15.76
N ASN A 224 8.50 6.50 16.17
CA ASN A 224 8.27 5.16 15.60
C ASN A 224 7.91 5.25 14.11
N LYS A 225 6.88 6.03 13.78
CA LYS A 225 6.48 6.30 12.40
C LYS A 225 7.64 6.90 11.58
N ARG A 226 8.39 7.83 12.18
CA ARG A 226 9.54 8.47 11.54
C ARG A 226 10.65 7.47 11.20
N ARG A 227 10.90 6.50 12.08
CA ARG A 227 11.89 5.44 11.86
C ARG A 227 11.54 4.60 10.63
N LEU A 228 10.29 4.19 10.48
CA LEU A 228 9.86 3.44 9.30
C LEU A 228 10.09 4.24 8.01
N TYR A 229 9.65 5.50 7.99
CA TYR A 229 9.73 6.34 6.80
C TYR A 229 11.17 6.75 6.47
N TYR A 230 11.91 7.33 7.42
CA TYR A 230 13.24 7.86 7.13
C TYR A 230 14.34 6.80 7.14
N ASP A 231 14.38 5.97 8.18
CA ASP A 231 15.51 5.07 8.40
C ASP A 231 15.40 3.79 7.54
N GLY A 232 14.20 3.48 7.05
CA GLY A 232 13.97 2.43 6.05
C GLY A 232 13.77 2.99 4.65
N TYR A 233 12.60 3.57 4.39
CA TYR A 233 12.18 3.95 3.04
C TYR A 233 13.08 5.03 2.41
N VAL A 234 13.18 6.21 3.01
CA VAL A 234 13.94 7.34 2.45
C VAL A 234 15.43 7.01 2.32
N ASP A 235 16.00 6.34 3.32
CA ASP A 235 17.41 5.94 3.32
C ASP A 235 17.74 4.95 2.20
N LEU A 236 16.93 3.89 2.00
CA LEU A 236 17.15 2.98 0.88
C LEU A 236 16.90 3.65 -0.47
N VAL A 237 15.78 4.36 -0.65
CA VAL A 237 15.49 5.05 -1.91
C VAL A 237 16.64 6.02 -2.23
N GLY A 238 17.13 6.76 -1.23
CA GLY A 238 18.24 7.69 -1.39
C GLY A 238 19.54 7.01 -1.83
N ARG A 239 19.86 5.83 -1.31
CA ARG A 239 21.02 5.05 -1.75
C ARG A 239 20.89 4.57 -3.20
N VAL A 240 19.71 4.08 -3.58
CA VAL A 240 19.45 3.54 -4.92
C VAL A 240 19.47 4.65 -5.96
N MET A 241 18.81 5.77 -5.67
CA MET A 241 18.71 6.92 -6.57
C MET A 241 19.95 7.83 -6.54
N GLY A 242 20.87 7.61 -5.60
CA GLY A 242 22.09 8.42 -5.42
C GLY A 242 21.86 9.75 -4.71
N SER A 243 20.64 10.06 -4.31
CA SER A 243 20.26 11.22 -3.49
C SER A 243 18.92 10.99 -2.80
N THR A 244 18.75 11.54 -1.60
CA THR A 244 17.46 11.59 -0.92
C THR A 244 16.37 12.16 -1.85
N PRO A 245 15.21 11.50 -1.97
CA PRO A 245 14.08 12.03 -2.74
C PRO A 245 13.73 13.46 -2.31
N PRO A 246 13.64 14.41 -3.25
CA PRO A 246 13.35 15.81 -2.91
C PRO A 246 11.97 16.01 -2.26
N GLU A 247 11.05 15.07 -2.44
CA GLU A 247 9.71 15.04 -1.85
C GLU A 247 9.69 14.57 -0.39
N ALA A 248 10.71 13.84 0.08
CA ALA A 248 10.66 13.17 1.39
C ALA A 248 10.38 14.12 2.57
N ASP A 249 11.12 15.23 2.66
CA ASP A 249 10.92 16.23 3.72
C ASP A 249 9.60 17.01 3.52
N PRO A 250 9.26 17.52 2.31
CA PRO A 250 7.96 18.14 2.06
C PRO A 250 6.75 17.27 2.40
N GLU A 251 6.80 15.97 2.10
CA GLU A 251 5.73 15.03 2.43
C GLU A 251 5.64 14.78 3.93
N TRP A 252 6.78 14.56 4.58
CA TRP A 252 6.82 14.37 6.02
C TRP A 252 6.29 15.59 6.77
N ASP A 253 6.67 16.80 6.36
CA ASP A 253 6.17 18.05 6.96
C ASP A 253 4.65 18.18 6.82
N ARG A 254 4.07 17.68 5.72
CA ARG A 254 2.62 17.71 5.48
C ARG A 254 1.86 16.65 6.27
N TRP A 255 2.39 15.44 6.38
CA TRP A 255 1.61 14.26 6.78
C TRP A 255 2.22 13.45 7.93
N GLY A 256 3.53 13.52 8.14
CA GLY A 256 4.26 12.67 9.09
C GLY A 256 3.70 12.69 10.51
N ALA A 257 3.28 13.87 11.01
CA ALA A 257 2.74 14.02 12.37
C ALA A 257 1.22 13.73 12.51
N LYS A 258 0.61 13.05 11.53
CA LYS A 258 -0.85 12.89 11.42
C LYS A 258 -1.25 11.48 11.03
N ASP A 259 -2.16 10.91 11.80
CA ASP A 259 -2.80 9.61 11.56
C ASP A 259 -4.30 9.77 11.83
N TYR A 260 -5.13 9.80 10.79
CA TYR A 260 -6.58 10.01 10.91
C TYR A 260 -7.33 8.87 10.23
N TRP A 261 -8.18 8.18 10.97
CA TRP A 261 -9.04 7.13 10.41
C TRP A 261 -10.40 7.10 11.09
N ARG A 262 -11.33 6.39 10.46
CA ARG A 262 -12.58 5.94 11.06
C ARG A 262 -12.66 4.42 10.99
N GLU A 263 -13.48 3.85 11.85
CA GLU A 263 -13.63 2.39 11.96
C GLU A 263 -15.05 1.96 11.62
N ASP A 264 -15.15 0.93 10.80
CA ASP A 264 -16.38 0.20 10.56
C ASP A 264 -16.15 -1.27 10.94
N VAL A 265 -16.92 -1.81 11.89
CA VAL A 265 -16.78 -3.21 12.34
C VAL A 265 -17.68 -4.17 11.56
N ALA A 266 -17.19 -5.38 11.28
CA ALA A 266 -18.03 -6.45 10.74
C ALA A 266 -19.08 -6.84 11.80
N GLY A 267 -20.35 -6.88 11.39
CA GLY A 267 -21.48 -7.19 12.27
C GLY A 267 -21.63 -8.67 12.58
#